data_AF-A0AA36HRY5-F1
#
_entry.id   AF-A0AA36HRY5-F1
#
_cell.length_a   1.000
_cell.length_b   1.000
_cell.length_c   1.000
_cell.angle_alpha   90.00
_cell.angle_beta   90.00
_cell.angle_gamma   90.00
#
_symmetry.space_group_name_H-M   'P 1'
#
loop_
_entity.id
_entity.type
_entity.pdbx_description
1 polymer ?
#
loop_
_entity_poly.entity_id
_entity_poly.type
_entity_poly.pdbx_seq_one_letter_code
_entity_poly.pdbx_strand_id
1 'polypeptide(L)'
;MGAGPSLRQAAAGLCLALSLQGCGQEKSSCAKNDATCEELRVLRKTLGTCNGTSDLFAGLPQLRSVSASCAAVEFHYAKDLAKVYIYGLVAKDAEFSAEWGEGQKPLALGRAKSSSSTVRRYRALMQKLPPGKPFEVKLADQADAKFGGLTFSCASTPQVTQSVRQQVAAPFNVQLHRTDPRVNVKKQEDSVCIDLHWSHPQPSLRMLPEDAYFRILTQYEGEEVKKFCEDKIGQVRRNCGVPTAHTGESYSTICGLWPKRRVTFTVEAFNCDGGYAFANASAVLPPAAPVFTASLITTPGSQETSAGFWPKVVIDWIPQHHPLIQGHAIYLALTGIGAMKLLCWIPLDRKLGKGHLQLPIQQKNHTHARDAAMLHDYLERYKVHQEQQVLVATRSSANNSRGEILESPVSAYSLKDWLIMERYVKCLTSFGAANPSYVSRPVQLSWTEEQSMMLYD
;
A
#
# COMPACT_ATOMS: atom_id res chain seq x y z
N MET A 1 41.86 -36.39 -2.18
CA MET A 1 40.79 -37.41 -2.16
C MET A 1 39.62 -36.83 -1.40
N GLY A 2 38.52 -36.50 -2.09
CA GLY A 2 37.31 -35.95 -1.50
C GLY A 2 36.23 -36.00 -2.57
N ALA A 3 35.36 -37.01 -2.49
CA ALA A 3 34.36 -37.31 -3.49
C ALA A 3 33.23 -36.27 -3.46
N GLY A 4 32.99 -35.61 -4.61
CA GLY A 4 31.84 -34.73 -4.81
C GLY A 4 30.52 -35.49 -4.95
N PRO A 5 29.38 -34.83 -4.73
CA PRO A 5 28.07 -35.47 -4.82
C PRO A 5 27.72 -35.81 -6.27
N SER A 6 27.20 -37.02 -6.47
CA SER A 6 26.89 -37.56 -7.80
C SER A 6 25.68 -36.85 -8.44
N LEU A 7 25.80 -36.62 -9.76
CA LEU A 7 24.77 -36.11 -10.68
C LEU A 7 23.44 -36.91 -10.70
N ARG A 8 23.31 -38.01 -9.95
CA ARG A 8 22.09 -38.83 -9.90
C ARG A 8 21.02 -38.33 -8.91
N GLN A 9 21.36 -37.46 -7.96
CA GLN A 9 20.36 -36.90 -7.03
C GLN A 9 19.65 -35.64 -7.56
N ALA A 10 20.23 -34.94 -8.53
CA ALA A 10 19.58 -33.79 -9.18
C ALA A 10 18.49 -34.19 -10.20
N ALA A 11 18.53 -35.43 -10.71
CA ALA A 11 17.57 -35.91 -11.71
C ALA A 11 16.28 -36.48 -11.11
N ALA A 12 16.27 -36.91 -9.84
CA ALA A 12 15.09 -37.50 -9.20
C ALA A 12 14.03 -36.46 -8.81
N GLY A 13 14.41 -35.19 -8.62
CA GLY A 13 13.49 -34.09 -8.31
C GLY A 13 12.76 -33.51 -9.54
N LEU A 14 13.29 -33.73 -10.76
CA LEU A 14 12.70 -33.18 -11.98
C LEU A 14 11.68 -34.10 -12.67
N CYS A 15 11.70 -35.41 -12.38
CA CYS A 15 10.78 -36.36 -13.03
C CYS A 15 9.36 -36.41 -12.44
N LEU A 16 9.12 -35.84 -11.25
CA LEU A 16 7.78 -35.82 -10.65
C LEU A 16 6.84 -34.75 -11.25
N ALA A 17 7.37 -33.78 -12.00
CA ALA A 17 6.57 -32.72 -12.62
C ALA A 17 6.09 -33.06 -14.05
N LEU A 18 6.66 -34.08 -14.70
CA LEU A 18 6.42 -34.37 -16.12
C LEU A 18 5.54 -35.60 -16.41
N SER A 19 5.16 -36.41 -15.42
CA SER A 19 4.38 -37.64 -15.65
C SER A 19 2.88 -37.57 -15.36
N LEU A 20 2.36 -36.49 -14.77
CA LEU A 20 0.94 -36.41 -14.41
C LEU A 20 -0.02 -36.16 -15.58
N GLN A 21 0.48 -35.75 -16.76
CA GLN A 21 -0.29 -35.80 -18.00
C GLN A 21 -0.49 -37.24 -18.52
N GLY A 22 0.33 -38.19 -18.08
CA GLY A 22 0.27 -39.62 -18.45
C GLY A 22 -0.65 -40.48 -17.58
N CYS A 23 -1.26 -39.93 -16.52
CA CYS A 23 -2.35 -40.59 -15.78
C CYS A 23 -3.74 -40.34 -16.42
N GLY A 24 -3.76 -39.65 -17.57
CA GLY A 24 -4.97 -39.25 -18.29
C GLY A 24 -5.56 -40.33 -19.19
N GLN A 25 -4.76 -41.24 -19.73
CA GLN A 25 -5.23 -42.30 -20.62
C GLN A 25 -4.41 -43.58 -20.41
N GLU A 26 -5.12 -44.70 -20.31
CA GLU A 26 -4.63 -46.08 -20.20
C GLU A 26 -4.10 -46.59 -18.84
N LYS A 27 -4.41 -47.87 -18.61
CA LYS A 27 -4.22 -48.66 -17.39
C LYS A 27 -2.74 -48.88 -16.97
N SER A 28 -1.76 -48.20 -17.56
CA SER A 28 -0.37 -48.67 -17.61
C SER A 28 0.68 -47.82 -16.86
N SER A 29 0.37 -46.66 -16.28
CA SER A 29 1.40 -45.78 -15.69
C SER A 29 1.51 -45.75 -14.17
N CYS A 30 0.60 -46.38 -13.42
CA CYS A 30 0.72 -46.44 -11.96
C CYS A 30 1.54 -47.66 -11.51
N ALA A 31 2.62 -47.43 -10.78
CA ALA A 31 3.34 -48.50 -10.10
C ALA A 31 2.40 -49.25 -9.14
N LYS A 32 2.52 -50.57 -9.09
CA LYS A 32 1.79 -51.42 -8.15
C LYS A 32 2.13 -50.93 -6.73
N ASN A 33 1.13 -50.55 -5.94
CA ASN A 33 1.22 -50.00 -4.57
C ASN A 33 1.54 -48.49 -4.42
N ASP A 34 1.39 -47.67 -5.46
CA ASP A 34 1.40 -46.22 -5.28
C ASP A 34 0.09 -45.75 -4.62
N ALA A 35 0.17 -45.43 -3.32
CA ALA A 35 -0.95 -44.96 -2.50
C ALA A 35 -1.62 -43.69 -3.08
N THR A 36 -0.85 -42.83 -3.75
CA THR A 36 -1.36 -41.61 -4.38
C THR A 36 -2.23 -41.95 -5.60
N CYS A 37 -1.77 -42.91 -6.41
CA CYS A 37 -2.52 -43.41 -7.55
C CYS A 37 -3.85 -44.07 -7.13
N GLU A 38 -3.86 -44.82 -6.02
CA GLU A 38 -5.10 -45.40 -5.51
C GLU A 38 -6.07 -44.34 -4.96
N GLU A 39 -5.58 -43.35 -4.19
CA GLU A 39 -6.40 -42.24 -3.72
C GLU A 39 -7.00 -41.44 -4.91
N LEU A 40 -6.24 -41.21 -5.99
CA LEU A 40 -6.74 -40.56 -7.21
C LEU A 40 -7.77 -41.41 -7.98
N ARG A 41 -7.62 -42.74 -8.00
CA ARG A 41 -8.60 -43.66 -8.60
C ARG A 41 -9.91 -43.65 -7.83
N VAL A 42 -9.85 -43.58 -6.49
CA VAL A 42 -11.03 -43.47 -5.64
C VAL A 42 -11.78 -42.19 -5.98
N LEU A 43 -11.13 -41.03 -5.96
CA LEU A 43 -11.74 -39.73 -6.31
C LEU A 43 -12.47 -39.74 -7.66
N ARG A 44 -11.84 -40.29 -8.71
CA ARG A 44 -12.46 -40.41 -10.03
C ARG A 44 -13.68 -41.33 -10.06
N LYS A 45 -13.73 -42.36 -9.21
CA LYS A 45 -14.85 -43.32 -9.15
C LYS A 45 -16.03 -42.78 -8.35
N THR A 46 -15.79 -42.02 -7.28
CA THR A 46 -16.87 -41.43 -6.45
C THR A 46 -17.62 -40.32 -7.18
N LEU A 47 -17.04 -39.75 -8.23
CA LEU A 47 -17.62 -38.63 -8.97
C LEU A 47 -18.11 -39.10 -10.34
N GLY A 48 -19.40 -39.46 -10.39
CA GLY A 48 -20.11 -39.81 -11.61
C GLY A 48 -20.08 -38.69 -12.66
N THR A 49 -20.32 -39.08 -13.91
CA THR A 49 -20.45 -38.20 -15.08
C THR A 49 -21.29 -36.97 -14.77
N CYS A 50 -20.75 -35.79 -15.06
CA CYS A 50 -21.35 -34.49 -14.79
C CYS A 50 -22.65 -34.31 -15.61
N ASN A 51 -23.79 -34.74 -15.05
CA ASN A 51 -25.10 -34.66 -15.70
C ASN A 51 -25.99 -33.52 -15.17
N GLY A 52 -25.51 -32.74 -14.19
CA GLY A 52 -26.20 -31.59 -13.64
C GLY A 52 -25.23 -30.43 -13.45
N THR A 53 -25.10 -29.58 -14.48
CA THR A 53 -24.35 -28.32 -14.39
C THR A 53 -25.31 -27.17 -14.13
N SER A 54 -24.93 -26.27 -13.24
CA SER A 54 -25.46 -24.91 -13.29
C SER A 54 -25.10 -24.31 -14.67
N ASP A 55 -26.11 -23.89 -15.45
CA ASP A 55 -25.94 -23.28 -16.79
C ASP A 55 -25.01 -22.04 -16.79
N LEU A 56 -24.68 -21.54 -15.60
CA LEU A 56 -23.88 -20.35 -15.39
C LEU A 56 -22.37 -20.63 -15.36
N PHE A 57 -21.94 -21.82 -14.95
CA PHE A 57 -20.52 -22.21 -14.98
C PHE A 57 -20.18 -22.85 -16.32
N ALA A 58 -19.28 -22.21 -17.07
CA ALA A 58 -18.86 -22.70 -18.38
C ALA A 58 -17.60 -23.57 -18.26
N GLY A 59 -17.75 -24.88 -18.47
CA GLY A 59 -16.66 -25.84 -18.46
C GLY A 59 -16.14 -26.21 -17.07
N LEU A 60 -15.00 -26.92 -17.04
CA LEU A 60 -14.39 -27.41 -15.79
C LEU A 60 -13.57 -26.30 -15.10
N PRO A 61 -13.65 -26.18 -13.76
CA PRO A 61 -12.71 -25.33 -13.02
C PRO A 61 -11.27 -25.84 -13.18
N GLN A 62 -10.33 -24.91 -13.33
CA GLN A 62 -8.92 -25.19 -13.57
C GLN A 62 -8.07 -24.82 -12.36
N LEU A 63 -7.30 -25.78 -11.87
CA LEU A 63 -6.31 -25.57 -10.82
C LEU A 63 -5.02 -25.07 -11.47
N ARG A 64 -4.72 -23.77 -11.31
CA ARG A 64 -3.60 -23.12 -12.01
C ARG A 64 -2.26 -23.28 -11.33
N SER A 65 -2.27 -23.16 -10.01
CA SER A 65 -1.12 -23.38 -9.15
C SER A 65 -1.61 -23.96 -7.84
N VAL A 66 -0.82 -24.88 -7.29
CA VAL A 66 -1.13 -25.63 -6.09
C VAL A 66 0.13 -25.65 -5.23
N SER A 67 -0.03 -25.26 -3.97
CA SER A 67 1.02 -25.28 -2.95
C SER A 67 0.72 -26.38 -1.93
N ALA A 68 1.34 -26.33 -0.74
CA ALA A 68 1.06 -27.32 0.28
C ALA A 68 -0.34 -27.20 0.88
N SER A 69 -0.87 -25.98 0.98
CA SER A 69 -2.15 -25.74 1.63
C SER A 69 -3.09 -24.81 0.87
N CYS A 70 -2.72 -24.39 -0.34
CA CYS A 70 -3.55 -23.50 -1.14
C CYS A 70 -3.57 -23.88 -2.61
N ALA A 71 -4.61 -23.43 -3.31
CA ALA A 71 -4.74 -23.62 -4.74
C ALA A 71 -5.44 -22.42 -5.40
N ALA A 72 -4.92 -21.97 -6.52
CA ALA A 72 -5.59 -20.99 -7.37
C ALA A 72 -6.57 -21.68 -8.31
N VAL A 73 -7.85 -21.36 -8.16
CA VAL A 73 -8.94 -21.92 -8.96
C VAL A 73 -9.39 -20.90 -9.98
N GLU A 74 -9.17 -21.17 -11.26
CA GLU A 74 -9.72 -20.38 -12.37
C GLU A 74 -10.98 -21.03 -12.93
N PHE A 75 -11.96 -20.21 -13.28
CA PHE A 75 -13.22 -20.69 -13.83
C PHE A 75 -13.88 -19.62 -14.70
N HIS A 76 -14.88 -20.04 -15.46
CA HIS A 76 -15.64 -19.19 -16.35
C HIS A 76 -17.08 -19.11 -15.88
N TYR A 77 -17.62 -17.89 -15.83
CA TYR A 77 -18.97 -17.63 -15.34
C TYR A 77 -19.73 -16.70 -16.27
N ALA A 78 -21.01 -16.99 -16.52
CA ALA A 78 -21.84 -16.27 -17.49
C ALA A 78 -22.24 -14.84 -17.05
N LYS A 79 -22.10 -14.52 -15.76
CA LYS A 79 -22.55 -13.25 -15.14
C LYS A 79 -21.47 -12.60 -14.29
N ASP A 80 -21.76 -11.39 -13.80
CA ASP A 80 -20.91 -10.70 -12.83
C ASP A 80 -21.03 -11.36 -11.47
N LEU A 81 -19.96 -12.02 -11.04
CA LEU A 81 -19.94 -12.78 -9.80
C LEU A 81 -19.35 -11.96 -8.65
N ALA A 82 -20.17 -11.68 -7.64
CA ALA A 82 -19.72 -11.00 -6.42
C ALA A 82 -18.99 -11.93 -5.45
N LYS A 83 -19.49 -13.17 -5.31
CA LYS A 83 -18.96 -14.21 -4.43
C LYS A 83 -19.04 -15.58 -5.09
N VAL A 84 -18.02 -16.40 -4.89
CA VAL A 84 -17.99 -17.82 -5.29
C VAL A 84 -17.70 -18.68 -4.07
N TYR A 85 -18.35 -19.84 -4.00
CA TYR A 85 -18.13 -20.82 -2.96
C TYR A 85 -17.33 -21.98 -3.55
N ILE A 86 -16.29 -22.40 -2.84
CA ILE A 86 -15.33 -23.40 -3.30
C ILE A 86 -15.41 -24.61 -2.38
N TYR A 87 -15.76 -25.75 -2.95
CA TYR A 87 -15.90 -27.02 -2.26
C TYR A 87 -14.78 -27.95 -2.70
N GLY A 88 -14.11 -28.58 -1.73
CA GLY A 88 -13.02 -29.52 -1.98
C GLY A 88 -13.39 -30.94 -1.57
N LEU A 89 -13.00 -31.93 -2.36
CA LEU A 89 -13.08 -33.35 -2.01
C LEU A 89 -11.68 -33.93 -1.90
N VAL A 90 -11.37 -34.59 -0.78
CA VAL A 90 -10.12 -35.34 -0.56
C VAL A 90 -10.47 -36.83 -0.53
N ALA A 91 -9.60 -37.69 -1.05
CA ALA A 91 -9.91 -39.10 -1.36
C ALA A 91 -10.47 -39.97 -0.23
N LYS A 92 -10.37 -39.54 1.03
CA LYS A 92 -10.88 -40.27 2.19
C LYS A 92 -12.31 -39.87 2.60
N ASP A 93 -12.85 -38.81 2.00
CA ASP A 93 -14.20 -38.32 2.28
C ASP A 93 -15.13 -38.68 1.11
N ALA A 94 -16.32 -39.21 1.44
CA ALA A 94 -17.26 -39.72 0.43
C ALA A 94 -18.09 -38.60 -0.25
N GLU A 95 -18.07 -37.39 0.30
CA GLU A 95 -18.85 -36.23 -0.16
C GLU A 95 -17.98 -34.98 -0.13
N PHE A 96 -18.32 -33.98 -0.96
CA PHE A 96 -17.74 -32.63 -0.86
C PHE A 96 -18.15 -32.02 0.48
N SER A 97 -17.46 -32.40 1.54
CA SER A 97 -17.87 -32.22 2.93
C SER A 97 -17.38 -30.91 3.51
N ALA A 98 -16.44 -30.23 2.84
CA ALA A 98 -15.86 -28.99 3.30
C ALA A 98 -16.14 -27.85 2.31
N GLU A 99 -17.06 -26.96 2.69
CA GLU A 99 -17.02 -25.56 2.25
C GLU A 99 -15.79 -24.92 2.88
N TRP A 100 -14.84 -24.46 2.06
CA TRP A 100 -13.57 -23.93 2.58
C TRP A 100 -13.67 -22.48 3.07
N GLY A 101 -14.88 -22.05 3.45
CA GLY A 101 -15.19 -20.79 4.12
C GLY A 101 -16.27 -19.97 3.42
N GLU A 102 -16.54 -18.77 3.97
CA GLU A 102 -17.45 -17.79 3.37
C GLU A 102 -17.11 -17.50 1.91
N GLY A 103 -18.13 -17.18 1.11
CA GLY A 103 -18.00 -16.89 -0.32
C GLY A 103 -16.83 -15.93 -0.62
N GLN A 104 -15.89 -16.42 -1.42
CA GLN A 104 -14.68 -15.72 -1.84
C GLN A 104 -15.03 -14.66 -2.88
N LYS A 105 -14.44 -13.47 -2.78
CA LYS A 105 -14.58 -12.45 -3.83
C LYS A 105 -13.61 -12.74 -4.96
N PRO A 106 -14.04 -13.21 -6.14
CA PRO A 106 -13.11 -13.60 -7.19
C PRO A 106 -12.47 -12.39 -7.88
N LEU A 107 -11.26 -12.57 -8.41
CA LEU A 107 -10.59 -11.64 -9.32
C LEU A 107 -11.09 -11.85 -10.74
N ALA A 108 -11.66 -10.81 -11.36
CA ALA A 108 -12.01 -10.83 -12.78
C ALA A 108 -10.74 -10.72 -13.65
N LEU A 109 -10.53 -11.68 -14.54
CA LEU A 109 -9.36 -11.78 -15.42
C LEU A 109 -9.62 -11.34 -16.86
N GLY A 110 -10.82 -10.82 -17.15
CA GLY A 110 -11.27 -10.38 -18.47
C GLY A 110 -12.39 -11.23 -19.06
N ARG A 111 -12.75 -10.96 -20.33
CA ARG A 111 -13.73 -11.74 -21.08
C ARG A 111 -13.07 -12.96 -21.73
N ALA A 112 -13.78 -14.08 -21.77
CA ALA A 112 -13.34 -15.23 -22.57
C ALA A 112 -13.43 -14.89 -24.06
N LYS A 113 -12.45 -15.34 -24.86
CA LYS A 113 -12.50 -15.22 -26.33
C LYS A 113 -13.46 -16.29 -26.87
N SER A 114 -14.76 -16.02 -26.88
CA SER A 114 -15.78 -16.90 -27.46
C SER A 114 -16.93 -16.07 -28.03
N SER A 115 -17.45 -16.48 -29.19
CA SER A 115 -18.24 -15.66 -30.14
C SER A 115 -19.74 -15.59 -29.90
N SER A 116 -20.29 -16.03 -28.77
CA SER A 116 -21.75 -15.91 -28.55
C SER A 116 -22.23 -15.83 -27.10
N SER A 117 -21.35 -15.63 -26.11
CA SER A 117 -21.80 -15.38 -24.73
C SER A 117 -20.83 -14.47 -23.95
N THR A 118 -21.39 -13.64 -23.08
CA THR A 118 -20.69 -12.71 -22.16
C THR A 118 -20.00 -13.44 -20.99
N VAL A 119 -19.32 -14.56 -21.26
CA VAL A 119 -18.66 -15.35 -20.22
C VAL A 119 -17.38 -14.65 -19.77
N ARG A 120 -17.27 -14.40 -18.46
CA ARG A 120 -16.11 -13.79 -17.82
C ARG A 120 -15.23 -14.85 -17.18
N ARG A 121 -13.92 -14.62 -17.20
CA ARG A 121 -12.95 -15.47 -16.53
C ARG A 121 -12.67 -14.91 -15.14
N TYR A 122 -12.69 -15.79 -14.15
CA TYR A 122 -12.48 -15.48 -12.75
C TYR A 122 -11.36 -16.33 -12.16
N ARG A 123 -10.76 -15.84 -11.08
CA ARG A 123 -9.84 -16.58 -10.22
C ARG A 123 -10.22 -16.39 -8.76
N ALA A 124 -10.12 -17.44 -7.97
CA ALA A 124 -10.25 -17.40 -6.53
C ALA A 124 -9.17 -18.28 -5.87
N LEU A 125 -8.81 -17.96 -4.62
CA LEU A 125 -7.79 -18.67 -3.86
C LEU A 125 -8.44 -19.57 -2.82
N MET A 126 -8.26 -20.89 -2.98
CA MET A 126 -8.63 -21.90 -1.99
C MET A 126 -7.51 -22.03 -0.95
N GLN A 127 -7.87 -22.21 0.32
CA GLN A 127 -6.94 -22.18 1.45
C GLN A 127 -7.16 -23.40 2.36
N LYS A 128 -6.18 -23.68 3.24
CA LYS A 128 -6.19 -24.72 4.28
C LYS A 128 -6.25 -26.17 3.78
N LEU A 129 -5.86 -26.43 2.52
CA LEU A 129 -5.75 -27.78 1.99
C LEU A 129 -4.74 -28.63 2.81
N PRO A 130 -4.99 -29.94 2.99
CA PRO A 130 -4.03 -30.83 3.62
C PRO A 130 -2.81 -31.06 2.69
N PRO A 131 -1.56 -30.94 3.18
CA PRO A 131 -0.36 -31.19 2.38
C PRO A 131 -0.22 -32.64 1.90
N GLY A 132 0.35 -32.82 0.70
CA GLY A 132 0.62 -34.14 0.10
C GLY A 132 -0.64 -34.97 -0.20
N LYS A 133 -1.80 -34.34 -0.38
CA LYS A 133 -3.08 -35.02 -0.58
C LYS A 133 -3.71 -34.72 -1.95
N PRO A 134 -4.28 -35.75 -2.61
CA PRO A 134 -5.04 -35.55 -3.82
C PRO A 134 -6.39 -34.89 -3.50
N PHE A 135 -6.81 -33.97 -4.34
CA PHE A 135 -8.08 -33.26 -4.19
C PHE A 135 -8.69 -32.85 -5.53
N GLU A 136 -10.00 -32.61 -5.50
CA GLU A 136 -10.79 -32.03 -6.59
C GLU A 136 -11.64 -30.87 -6.08
N VAL A 137 -12.03 -29.96 -6.98
CA VAL A 137 -12.78 -28.74 -6.63
C VAL A 137 -14.09 -28.65 -7.42
N LYS A 138 -15.16 -28.30 -6.71
CA LYS A 138 -16.43 -27.84 -7.28
C LYS A 138 -16.73 -26.41 -6.86
N LEU A 139 -17.49 -25.71 -7.69
CA LEU A 139 -17.88 -24.33 -7.48
C LEU A 139 -19.40 -24.22 -7.34
N ALA A 140 -19.85 -23.29 -6.50
CA ALA A 140 -21.23 -22.85 -6.43
C ALA A 140 -21.27 -21.32 -6.37
N ASP A 141 -22.36 -20.73 -6.86
CA ASP A 141 -22.62 -19.32 -6.69
C ASP A 141 -23.40 -19.04 -5.39
N GLN A 142 -23.72 -17.77 -5.12
CA GLN A 142 -24.41 -17.40 -3.89
C GLN A 142 -25.86 -17.92 -3.81
N ALA A 143 -26.55 -18.08 -4.94
CA ALA A 143 -27.88 -18.66 -4.94
C ALA A 143 -27.80 -20.15 -4.61
N ASP A 144 -26.91 -20.87 -5.31
CA ASP A 144 -26.71 -22.31 -5.16
C ASP A 144 -26.24 -22.70 -3.74
N ALA A 145 -25.36 -21.89 -3.14
CA ALA A 145 -24.85 -22.11 -1.77
C ALA A 145 -25.94 -21.98 -0.69
N LYS A 146 -26.99 -21.16 -0.91
CA LYS A 146 -28.07 -20.97 0.06
C LYS A 146 -29.06 -22.14 0.13
N PHE A 147 -29.14 -22.96 -0.92
CA PHE A 147 -30.14 -24.02 -1.06
C PHE A 147 -29.57 -25.43 -0.83
N GLY A 148 -28.45 -25.56 -0.10
CA GLY A 148 -27.90 -26.87 0.25
C GLY A 148 -27.27 -27.64 -0.93
N GLY A 149 -26.75 -26.93 -1.94
CA GLY A 149 -25.86 -27.54 -2.94
C GLY A 149 -26.53 -28.32 -4.07
N LEU A 150 -27.76 -27.97 -4.47
CA LEU A 150 -28.46 -28.69 -5.54
C LEU A 150 -27.83 -28.52 -6.94
N THR A 151 -26.97 -27.51 -7.13
CA THR A 151 -26.36 -27.17 -8.42
C THR A 151 -24.91 -26.74 -8.24
N PHE A 152 -23.98 -27.67 -8.45
CA PHE A 152 -22.54 -27.39 -8.50
C PHE A 152 -22.04 -27.31 -9.94
N SER A 153 -20.87 -26.69 -10.14
CA SER A 153 -20.08 -26.95 -11.33
C SER A 153 -19.67 -28.43 -11.41
N CYS A 154 -19.26 -28.87 -12.60
CA CYS A 154 -18.45 -30.09 -12.69
C CYS A 154 -17.19 -29.96 -11.84
N ALA A 155 -16.65 -31.11 -11.40
CA ALA A 155 -15.40 -31.15 -10.66
C ALA A 155 -14.20 -30.79 -11.56
N SER A 156 -13.17 -30.19 -10.96
CA SER A 156 -11.88 -29.98 -11.63
C SER A 156 -11.19 -31.30 -11.94
N THR A 157 -10.16 -31.29 -12.79
CA THR A 157 -9.22 -32.41 -12.83
C THR A 157 -8.52 -32.55 -11.48
N PRO A 158 -8.38 -33.76 -10.92
CA PRO A 158 -7.69 -33.96 -9.66
C PRO A 158 -6.24 -33.52 -9.71
N GLN A 159 -5.76 -32.95 -8.60
CA GLN A 159 -4.38 -32.52 -8.38
C GLN A 159 -3.92 -32.98 -6.99
N VAL A 160 -2.61 -32.98 -6.77
CA VAL A 160 -2.00 -33.32 -5.47
C VAL A 160 -1.38 -32.06 -4.88
N THR A 161 -1.70 -31.73 -3.63
CA THR A 161 -1.02 -30.65 -2.92
C THR A 161 0.45 -30.99 -2.69
N GLN A 162 1.29 -29.96 -2.64
CA GLN A 162 2.71 -30.17 -2.35
C GLN A 162 2.90 -30.67 -0.91
N SER A 163 3.92 -31.47 -0.65
CA SER A 163 4.23 -31.93 0.71
C SER A 163 4.98 -30.89 1.53
N VAL A 164 5.64 -29.94 0.86
CA VAL A 164 6.49 -28.91 1.47
C VAL A 164 5.85 -27.54 1.28
N ARG A 165 5.77 -26.77 2.36
CA ARG A 165 5.26 -25.40 2.33
C ARG A 165 6.15 -24.50 1.52
N GLN A 166 5.53 -23.63 0.72
CA GLN A 166 6.25 -22.63 -0.03
C GLN A 166 6.87 -21.58 0.89
N GLN A 167 8.17 -21.34 0.73
CA GLN A 167 8.87 -20.26 1.44
C GLN A 167 8.52 -18.89 0.84
N VAL A 168 8.57 -17.85 1.69
CA VAL A 168 8.34 -16.46 1.30
C VAL A 168 9.66 -15.71 1.40
N ALA A 169 9.95 -14.88 0.40
CA ALA A 169 11.13 -14.02 0.45
C ALA A 169 10.95 -12.94 1.53
N ALA A 170 12.02 -12.58 2.22
CA ALA A 170 11.98 -11.44 3.13
C ALA A 170 11.75 -10.13 2.34
N PRO A 171 10.97 -9.18 2.88
CA PRO A 171 11.02 -7.81 2.40
C PRO A 171 12.46 -7.28 2.43
N PHE A 172 12.83 -6.44 1.47
CA PHE A 172 14.16 -5.83 1.41
C PHE A 172 14.05 -4.33 1.17
N ASN A 173 15.16 -3.61 1.27
CA ASN A 173 15.19 -2.14 1.17
C ASN A 173 14.18 -1.44 2.10
N VAL A 174 13.97 -1.98 3.30
CA VAL A 174 13.10 -1.33 4.30
C VAL A 174 13.73 0.00 4.71
N GLN A 175 12.99 1.10 4.52
CA GLN A 175 13.45 2.48 4.72
C GLN A 175 12.37 3.32 5.37
N LEU A 176 12.80 4.27 6.20
CA LEU A 176 11.91 5.25 6.81
C LEU A 176 12.08 6.58 6.09
N HIS A 177 10.97 7.13 5.63
CA HIS A 177 10.92 8.40 4.94
C HIS A 177 10.09 9.40 5.74
N ARG A 178 10.40 10.68 5.52
CA ARG A 178 9.54 11.77 5.99
C ARG A 178 8.13 11.59 5.40
N THR A 179 7.12 11.72 6.25
CA THR A 179 5.73 11.78 5.79
C THR A 179 5.48 13.10 5.07
N ASP A 180 4.61 13.06 4.08
CA ASP A 180 4.02 14.26 3.49
C ASP A 180 3.53 15.24 4.58
N PRO A 181 4.07 16.48 4.64
CA PRO A 181 3.69 17.45 5.66
C PRO A 181 2.20 17.84 5.59
N ARG A 182 1.50 17.58 4.47
CA ARG A 182 0.04 17.76 4.33
C ARG A 182 -0.75 16.77 5.19
N VAL A 183 -0.18 15.58 5.39
CA VAL A 183 -0.81 14.49 6.14
C VAL A 183 -0.30 14.50 7.58
N ASN A 184 0.98 14.85 7.78
CA ASN A 184 1.63 14.97 9.07
C ASN A 184 1.36 16.35 9.72
N VAL A 185 0.09 16.66 9.97
CA VAL A 185 -0.32 17.92 10.61
C VAL A 185 -0.55 17.68 12.11
N LYS A 186 -0.18 18.66 12.96
CA LYS A 186 -0.47 18.61 14.40
C LYS A 186 -1.96 18.38 14.65
N LYS A 187 -2.31 17.17 15.14
CA LYS A 187 -3.63 16.86 15.71
C LYS A 187 -3.56 16.95 17.25
N GLN A 188 -4.69 16.84 17.93
CA GLN A 188 -4.83 17.03 19.39
C GLN A 188 -3.94 16.12 20.28
N GLU A 189 -3.21 15.14 19.71
CA GLU A 189 -2.39 14.18 20.47
C GLU A 189 -0.89 14.17 20.09
N ASP A 190 -0.32 15.30 19.63
CA ASP A 190 1.15 15.46 19.41
C ASP A 190 1.86 14.26 18.74
N SER A 191 1.14 13.54 17.87
CA SER A 191 1.57 12.27 17.32
C SER A 191 2.30 12.46 16.00
N VAL A 192 3.28 11.59 15.76
CA VAL A 192 4.12 11.60 14.56
C VAL A 192 3.57 10.62 13.53
N CYS A 193 3.63 11.00 12.26
CA CYS A 193 3.49 10.08 11.13
C CYS A 193 4.85 9.80 10.47
N ILE A 194 5.09 8.55 10.05
CA ILE A 194 6.25 8.15 9.22
C ILE A 194 5.80 7.33 8.02
N ASP A 195 6.45 7.54 6.87
CA ASP A 195 6.28 6.68 5.70
C ASP A 195 7.31 5.54 5.73
N LEU A 196 6.83 4.31 5.89
CA LEU A 196 7.63 3.09 5.85
C LEU A 196 7.59 2.53 4.43
N HIS A 197 8.74 2.42 3.78
CA HIS A 197 8.90 1.87 2.44
C HIS A 197 9.63 0.54 2.48
N TRP A 198 9.27 -0.38 1.58
CA TRP A 198 9.98 -1.64 1.38
C TRP A 198 9.79 -2.17 -0.04
N SER A 199 10.62 -3.12 -0.43
CA SER A 199 10.52 -3.86 -1.69
C SER A 199 10.26 -5.34 -1.45
N HIS A 200 9.63 -6.01 -2.42
CA HIS A 200 9.43 -7.45 -2.41
C HIS A 200 9.44 -7.99 -3.86
N PRO A 201 10.01 -9.18 -4.15
CA PRO A 201 10.06 -9.71 -5.52
C PRO A 201 8.67 -10.04 -6.11
N GLN A 202 7.68 -10.30 -5.25
CA GLN A 202 6.32 -10.65 -5.64
C GLN A 202 5.29 -9.75 -4.92
N PRO A 203 5.20 -8.44 -5.23
CA PRO A 203 4.32 -7.51 -4.53
C PRO A 203 2.94 -7.40 -5.19
N SER A 204 2.68 -8.11 -6.29
CA SER A 204 1.37 -8.12 -6.94
C SER A 204 0.47 -9.19 -6.34
N LEU A 205 -0.79 -8.85 -6.07
CA LEU A 205 -1.81 -9.82 -5.63
C LEU A 205 -2.56 -10.33 -6.86
N ARG A 206 -2.29 -11.57 -7.24
CA ARG A 206 -2.91 -12.25 -8.39
C ARG A 206 -3.83 -13.41 -7.95
N MET A 207 -4.13 -13.54 -6.66
CA MET A 207 -4.81 -14.69 -6.05
C MET A 207 -4.11 -16.02 -6.36
N LEU A 208 -2.79 -16.04 -6.22
CA LEU A 208 -1.94 -17.22 -6.36
C LEU A 208 -1.38 -17.62 -4.98
N PRO A 209 -1.08 -18.91 -4.74
CA PRO A 209 -0.45 -19.36 -3.50
C PRO A 209 0.88 -18.66 -3.20
N GLU A 210 1.64 -18.31 -4.25
CA GLU A 210 2.92 -17.61 -4.17
C GLU A 210 2.80 -16.10 -3.89
N ASP A 211 1.60 -15.53 -3.91
CA ASP A 211 1.44 -14.10 -3.63
C ASP A 211 1.89 -13.75 -2.21
N ALA A 212 2.61 -12.63 -2.07
CA ALA A 212 3.02 -12.12 -0.77
C ALA A 212 2.02 -11.09 -0.22
N TYR A 213 1.57 -11.36 0.99
CA TYR A 213 0.75 -10.52 1.83
C TYR A 213 1.64 -9.89 2.90
N PHE A 214 1.32 -8.67 3.32
CA PHE A 214 2.15 -7.96 4.29
C PHE A 214 1.45 -7.72 5.62
N ARG A 215 2.23 -7.73 6.68
CA ARG A 215 1.86 -7.27 8.02
C ARG A 215 2.92 -6.31 8.53
N ILE A 216 2.47 -5.23 9.15
CA ILE A 216 3.36 -4.27 9.79
C ILE A 216 3.15 -4.34 11.29
N LEU A 217 4.24 -4.58 12.02
CA LEU A 217 4.29 -4.54 13.46
C LEU A 217 5.16 -3.37 13.91
N THR A 218 4.81 -2.79 15.06
CA THR A 218 5.53 -1.67 15.69
C THR A 218 5.85 -2.04 17.13
N GLN A 219 7.07 -1.74 17.56
CA GLN A 219 7.50 -1.98 18.94
C GLN A 219 8.33 -0.79 19.43
N TYR A 220 7.89 -0.16 20.51
CA TYR A 220 8.74 0.77 21.26
C TYR A 220 9.74 0.00 22.12
N GLU A 221 10.92 0.58 22.33
CA GLU A 221 11.92 -0.02 23.21
C GLU A 221 11.34 -0.29 24.61
N GLY A 222 11.40 -1.55 25.05
CA GLY A 222 10.84 -2.00 26.33
C GLY A 222 9.33 -2.27 26.35
N GLU A 223 8.63 -2.16 25.21
CA GLU A 223 7.19 -2.39 25.12
C GLU A 223 6.83 -3.64 24.31
N GLU A 224 5.57 -4.05 24.40
CA GLU A 224 5.00 -5.13 23.61
C GLU A 224 4.88 -4.74 22.12
N VAL A 225 4.98 -5.76 21.26
CA VAL A 225 4.81 -5.62 19.82
C VAL A 225 3.32 -5.39 19.52
N LYS A 226 3.01 -4.31 18.79
CA LYS A 226 1.65 -3.97 18.35
C LYS A 226 1.50 -4.16 16.85
N LYS A 227 0.37 -4.74 16.42
CA LYS A 227 0.02 -4.88 15.00
C LYS A 227 -0.58 -3.57 14.49
N PHE A 228 0.04 -2.97 13.48
CA PHE A 228 -0.47 -1.76 12.84
C PHE A 228 -1.49 -2.09 11.76
N CYS A 229 -1.15 -3.00 10.84
CA CYS A 229 -2.05 -3.45 9.78
C CYS A 229 -1.75 -4.91 9.41
N GLU A 230 -2.67 -5.57 8.70
CA GLU A 230 -2.44 -6.88 8.09
C GLU A 230 -3.28 -7.04 6.80
N ASP A 231 -2.65 -7.52 5.73
CA ASP A 231 -3.35 -7.95 4.52
C ASP A 231 -4.19 -9.21 4.78
N LYS A 232 -5.30 -9.37 4.04
CA LYS A 232 -6.12 -10.58 4.09
C LYS A 232 -5.77 -11.50 2.93
N ILE A 233 -5.43 -12.75 3.24
CA ILE A 233 -5.14 -13.79 2.24
C ILE A 233 -6.36 -13.99 1.33
N GLY A 234 -6.14 -14.01 0.02
CA GLY A 234 -7.20 -14.18 -0.98
C GLY A 234 -7.95 -12.88 -1.32
N GLN A 235 -7.51 -11.71 -0.86
CA GLN A 235 -8.03 -10.43 -1.31
C GLN A 235 -7.10 -9.76 -2.32
N VAL A 236 -7.67 -9.06 -3.30
CA VAL A 236 -6.92 -8.28 -4.31
C VAL A 236 -6.60 -6.85 -3.85
N ARG A 237 -7.25 -6.40 -2.78
CA ARG A 237 -7.00 -5.09 -2.17
C ARG A 237 -6.07 -5.28 -0.99
N ARG A 238 -4.99 -4.50 -0.96
CA ARG A 238 -4.08 -4.43 0.18
C ARG A 238 -4.67 -3.57 1.28
N ASN A 239 -4.55 -4.05 2.51
CA ASN A 239 -4.75 -3.26 3.72
C ASN A 239 -3.41 -2.77 4.28
N CYS A 240 -2.31 -3.45 3.94
CA CYS A 240 -0.94 -3.07 4.24
C CYS A 240 -0.13 -2.89 2.97
N GLY A 241 0.57 -1.76 2.86
CA GLY A 241 1.49 -1.53 1.75
C GLY A 241 0.75 -1.17 0.48
N VAL A 242 0.62 0.12 0.23
CA VAL A 242 0.15 0.61 -1.06
C VAL A 242 1.28 0.37 -2.07
N PRO A 243 1.04 -0.37 -3.16
CA PRO A 243 2.05 -0.55 -4.19
C PRO A 243 2.31 0.81 -4.85
N THR A 244 3.58 1.16 -4.99
CA THR A 244 3.94 2.34 -5.77
C THR A 244 3.77 2.01 -7.26
N ALA A 245 3.38 2.99 -8.07
CA ALA A 245 2.97 2.74 -9.46
C ALA A 245 4.06 2.11 -10.35
N HIS A 246 5.35 2.19 -9.97
CA HIS A 246 6.47 1.95 -10.89
C HIS A 246 7.61 1.05 -10.42
N THR A 247 7.52 0.42 -9.26
CA THR A 247 8.60 -0.46 -8.77
C THR A 247 7.98 -1.55 -7.91
N GLY A 248 8.67 -2.67 -7.70
CA GLY A 248 8.25 -3.70 -6.74
C GLY A 248 8.26 -3.24 -5.28
N GLU A 249 7.99 -1.96 -5.05
CA GLU A 249 8.03 -1.22 -3.81
C GLU A 249 6.61 -0.97 -3.31
N SER A 250 6.47 -1.07 -2.00
CA SER A 250 5.25 -0.79 -1.27
C SER A 250 5.57 0.20 -0.15
N TYR A 251 4.58 0.99 0.23
CA TYR A 251 4.73 1.91 1.35
C TYR A 251 3.49 1.96 2.24
N SER A 252 3.68 2.37 3.48
CA SER A 252 2.59 2.60 4.43
C SER A 252 2.90 3.81 5.31
N THR A 253 1.94 4.72 5.42
CA THR A 253 2.02 5.85 6.36
C THR A 253 1.53 5.39 7.73
N ILE A 254 2.40 5.44 8.73
CA ILE A 254 2.13 5.01 10.11
C ILE A 254 2.03 6.24 10.99
N CYS A 255 0.84 6.53 11.49
CA CYS A 255 0.53 7.68 12.35
C CYS A 255 0.21 7.24 13.79
N GLY A 256 0.06 8.21 14.70
CA GLY A 256 -0.22 7.92 16.11
C GLY A 256 1.03 7.54 16.91
N LEU A 257 2.21 7.81 16.37
CA LEU A 257 3.48 7.45 17.00
C LEU A 257 3.90 8.49 18.04
N TRP A 258 4.41 8.04 19.19
CA TRP A 258 4.93 8.90 20.24
C TRP A 258 6.29 9.51 19.88
N PRO A 259 6.43 10.85 19.92
CA PRO A 259 7.63 11.56 19.50
C PRO A 259 8.84 11.25 20.40
N LYS A 260 10.05 11.45 19.88
CA LYS A 260 11.34 11.31 20.62
C LYS A 260 11.64 9.93 21.19
N ARG A 261 10.87 8.91 20.83
CA ARG A 261 11.08 7.53 21.28
C ARG A 261 11.71 6.69 20.18
N ARG A 262 12.51 5.70 20.57
CA ARG A 262 13.00 4.67 19.66
C ARG A 262 11.89 3.68 19.38
N VAL A 263 11.65 3.41 18.10
CA VAL A 263 10.69 2.42 17.62
C VAL A 263 11.35 1.50 16.61
N THR A 264 10.96 0.23 16.63
CA THR A 264 11.28 -0.76 15.61
C THR A 264 10.01 -1.10 14.84
N PHE A 265 10.11 -0.98 13.51
CA PHE A 265 9.10 -1.43 12.57
C PHE A 265 9.54 -2.78 12.01
N THR A 266 8.64 -3.76 12.04
CA THR A 266 8.84 -5.06 11.43
C THR A 266 7.85 -5.19 10.27
N VAL A 267 8.39 -5.33 9.06
CA VAL A 267 7.61 -5.68 7.87
C VAL A 267 7.72 -7.17 7.68
N GLU A 268 6.60 -7.87 7.83
CA GLU A 268 6.51 -9.30 7.59
C GLU A 268 5.82 -9.55 6.25
N ALA A 269 6.45 -10.36 5.40
CA ALA A 269 5.82 -10.97 4.24
C ALA A 269 5.37 -12.37 4.61
N PHE A 270 4.14 -12.73 4.26
CA PHE A 270 3.59 -14.07 4.44
C PHE A 270 2.78 -14.49 3.22
N ASN A 271 2.57 -15.80 3.06
CA ASN A 271 1.80 -16.37 1.96
C ASN A 271 0.66 -17.26 2.47
N CYS A 272 -0.07 -17.84 1.52
CA CYS A 272 -1.18 -18.72 1.81
C CYS A 272 -0.77 -20.01 2.55
N ASP A 273 0.48 -20.45 2.39
CA ASP A 273 1.04 -21.63 3.07
C ASP A 273 1.43 -21.40 4.53
N GLY A 274 1.27 -20.18 5.03
CA GLY A 274 1.71 -19.79 6.38
C GLY A 274 3.23 -19.66 6.51
N GLY A 275 3.96 -19.69 5.38
CA GLY A 275 5.35 -19.26 5.37
C GLY A 275 5.43 -17.76 5.63
N TYR A 276 6.44 -17.33 6.37
CA TYR A 276 6.68 -15.91 6.61
C TYR A 276 8.18 -15.60 6.68
N ALA A 277 8.51 -14.37 6.32
CA ALA A 277 9.84 -13.80 6.43
C ALA A 277 9.71 -12.30 6.75
N PHE A 278 10.71 -11.70 7.38
CA PHE A 278 10.59 -10.33 7.85
C PHE A 278 11.87 -9.53 7.68
N ALA A 279 11.71 -8.21 7.71
CA ALA A 279 12.79 -7.26 7.81
C ALA A 279 12.42 -6.12 8.76
N ASN A 280 13.43 -5.58 9.43
CA ASN A 280 13.26 -4.56 10.45
C ASN A 280 13.87 -3.22 10.02
N ALA A 281 13.26 -2.14 10.47
CA ALA A 281 13.84 -0.80 10.45
C ALA A 281 13.60 -0.14 11.80
N SER A 282 14.62 0.49 12.37
CA SER A 282 14.50 1.19 13.65
C SER A 282 14.98 2.63 13.52
N ALA A 283 14.31 3.53 14.22
CA ALA A 283 14.69 4.93 14.29
C ALA A 283 14.26 5.57 15.62
N VAL A 284 14.90 6.69 15.95
CA VAL A 284 14.36 7.61 16.94
C VAL A 284 13.39 8.56 16.24
N LEU A 285 12.15 8.58 16.71
CA LEU A 285 11.09 9.40 16.13
C LEU A 285 11.38 10.90 16.32
N PRO A 286 11.00 11.75 15.36
CA PRO A 286 11.12 13.20 15.48
C PRO A 286 10.36 13.74 16.71
N PRO A 287 10.64 14.99 17.13
CA PRO A 287 9.84 15.65 18.16
C PRO A 287 8.41 15.88 17.70
N ALA A 288 7.55 16.28 18.65
CA ALA A 288 6.23 16.81 18.34
C ALA A 288 6.35 18.08 17.48
N ALA A 289 5.22 18.53 16.94
CA ALA A 289 5.17 19.75 16.15
C ALA A 289 5.80 20.95 16.90
N PRO A 290 6.55 21.82 16.22
CA PRO A 290 7.10 23.02 16.84
C PRO A 290 5.98 23.90 17.37
N VAL A 291 6.07 24.34 18.61
CA VAL A 291 5.15 25.35 19.13
C VAL A 291 5.66 26.71 18.66
N PHE A 292 4.83 27.41 17.89
CA PHE A 292 5.18 28.73 17.38
C PHE A 292 4.04 29.73 17.54
N THR A 293 4.42 30.99 17.68
CA THR A 293 3.58 32.17 17.59
C THR A 293 3.87 32.87 16.26
N ALA A 294 2.83 33.39 15.63
CA ALA A 294 3.00 34.23 14.46
C ALA A 294 2.23 35.53 14.62
N SER A 295 2.86 36.62 14.21
CA SER A 295 2.31 37.96 14.28
C SER A 295 2.50 38.68 12.95
N LEU A 296 1.50 39.45 12.55
CA LEU A 296 1.55 40.30 11.37
C LEU A 296 1.99 41.69 11.81
N ILE A 297 3.10 42.17 11.25
CA ILE A 297 3.56 43.55 11.40
C ILE A 297 3.22 44.26 10.09
N THR A 298 2.16 45.06 10.11
CA THR A 298 1.58 45.72 8.93
C THR A 298 1.76 47.23 8.93
N THR A 299 2.24 47.78 10.05
CA THR A 299 2.57 49.19 10.23
C THR A 299 3.98 49.33 10.80
N PRO A 300 4.74 50.38 10.42
CA PRO A 300 6.06 50.63 10.98
C PRO A 300 5.98 50.84 12.50
N GLY A 301 6.96 50.30 13.21
CA GLY A 301 7.13 50.57 14.64
C GLY A 301 7.55 52.02 14.90
N SER A 302 7.50 52.46 16.16
CA SER A 302 7.89 53.82 16.56
C SER A 302 9.33 54.21 16.21
N GLN A 303 10.19 53.21 15.90
CA GLN A 303 11.59 53.39 15.52
C GLN A 303 11.86 53.19 14.01
N GLU A 304 10.86 52.83 13.21
CA GLU A 304 11.01 52.61 11.77
C GLU A 304 10.38 53.77 10.98
N THR A 305 11.08 54.27 9.97
CA THR A 305 10.53 55.28 9.06
C THR A 305 9.54 54.63 8.09
N SER A 306 8.42 55.31 7.84
CA SER A 306 7.40 54.86 6.88
C SER A 306 7.94 54.73 5.44
N ALA A 307 8.93 55.57 5.08
CA ALA A 307 9.67 55.49 3.83
C ALA A 307 10.71 54.35 3.86
N GLY A 308 10.24 53.11 3.73
CA GLY A 308 11.10 51.92 3.71
C GLY A 308 10.56 50.72 4.46
N PHE A 309 9.40 50.85 5.12
CA PHE A 309 8.75 49.74 5.82
C PHE A 309 8.14 48.73 4.84
N TRP A 310 8.44 47.45 5.07
CA TRP A 310 7.82 46.33 4.36
C TRP A 310 6.99 45.52 5.36
N PRO A 311 5.68 45.36 5.14
CA PRO A 311 4.87 44.47 5.95
C PRO A 311 5.48 43.07 6.00
N LYS A 312 5.43 42.45 7.17
CA LYS A 312 6.06 41.15 7.42
C LYS A 312 5.23 40.30 8.37
N VAL A 313 5.23 38.99 8.16
CA VAL A 313 4.84 38.02 9.18
C VAL A 313 6.09 37.63 9.95
N VAL A 314 6.03 37.73 11.27
CA VAL A 314 7.06 37.27 12.18
C VAL A 314 6.60 35.94 12.75
N ILE A 315 7.44 34.93 12.61
CA ILE A 315 7.22 33.59 13.12
C ILE A 315 8.28 33.33 14.18
N ASP A 316 7.83 33.19 15.42
CA ASP A 316 8.66 32.86 16.57
C ASP A 316 8.31 31.46 17.06
N TRP A 317 9.28 30.55 17.21
CA TRP A 317 9.03 29.23 17.76
C TRP A 317 9.88 28.94 18.98
N ILE A 318 9.30 28.17 19.90
CA ILE A 318 9.98 27.68 21.09
C ILE A 318 11.06 26.70 20.61
N PRO A 319 12.36 26.97 20.89
CA PRO A 319 13.43 26.07 20.49
C PRO A 319 13.19 24.66 21.06
N GLN A 320 13.26 23.67 20.18
CA GLN A 320 13.22 22.27 20.60
C GLN A 320 14.66 21.79 20.80
N HIS A 321 14.98 21.36 22.02
CA HIS A 321 16.30 20.86 22.34
C HIS A 321 16.31 19.33 22.23
N HIS A 322 16.88 18.81 21.15
CA HIS A 322 17.12 17.38 21.00
C HIS A 322 18.36 17.18 20.10
N PRO A 323 19.30 16.30 20.45
CA PRO A 323 20.58 16.16 19.75
C PRO A 323 20.45 15.72 18.30
N LEU A 324 19.33 15.09 17.93
CA LEU A 324 19.05 14.67 16.56
C LEU A 324 18.43 15.76 15.69
N ILE A 325 18.01 16.90 16.25
CA ILE A 325 17.41 17.98 15.47
C ILE A 325 18.49 18.63 14.61
N GLN A 326 18.24 18.66 13.30
CA GLN A 326 19.12 19.29 12.33
C GLN A 326 18.70 20.72 11.99
N GLY A 327 17.43 21.06 12.23
CA GLY A 327 16.87 22.37 11.93
C GLY A 327 15.36 22.35 11.69
N HIS A 328 14.83 23.44 11.15
CA HIS A 328 13.41 23.65 10.90
C HIS A 328 13.13 23.85 9.40
N ALA A 329 12.11 23.15 8.91
CA ALA A 329 11.57 23.28 7.57
C ALA A 329 10.31 24.14 7.61
N ILE A 330 10.30 25.19 6.81
CA ILE A 330 9.20 26.14 6.68
C ILE A 330 8.57 25.94 5.32
N TYR A 331 7.28 25.64 5.28
CA TYR A 331 6.55 25.46 4.04
C TYR A 331 5.57 26.60 3.81
N LEU A 332 5.37 26.91 2.54
CA LEU A 332 4.23 27.70 2.08
C LEU A 332 3.22 26.72 1.49
N ALA A 333 2.01 26.72 2.03
CA ALA A 333 0.90 25.92 1.51
C ALA A 333 -0.29 26.80 1.18
N LEU A 334 -1.14 26.31 0.30
CA LEU A 334 -2.46 26.90 0.05
C LEU A 334 -3.43 26.32 1.09
N THR A 335 -4.24 27.17 1.72
CA THR A 335 -5.27 26.71 2.67
C THR A 335 -6.29 25.87 1.90
N GLY A 336 -6.75 24.75 2.45
CA GLY A 336 -7.81 23.92 1.85
C GLY A 336 -7.43 23.16 0.58
N ILE A 337 -6.26 23.43 -0.01
CA ILE A 337 -5.75 22.76 -1.20
C ILE A 337 -4.51 21.94 -0.82
N GLY A 338 -4.36 20.76 -1.41
CA GLY A 338 -3.17 19.91 -1.23
C GLY A 338 -1.89 20.48 -1.86
N ALA A 339 -1.75 21.78 -2.12
CA ALA A 339 -0.56 22.35 -2.75
C ALA A 339 0.39 22.95 -1.69
N MET A 340 1.65 22.52 -1.70
CA MET A 340 2.69 23.04 -0.80
C MET A 340 4.07 23.07 -1.45
N LYS A 341 4.95 23.90 -0.89
CA LYS A 341 6.38 23.91 -1.20
C LYS A 341 7.22 24.25 0.00
N LEU A 342 8.46 23.75 0.01
CA LEU A 342 9.46 24.18 0.99
C LEU A 342 9.85 25.63 0.68
N LEU A 343 9.51 26.54 1.59
CA LEU A 343 9.83 27.96 1.49
C LEU A 343 11.24 28.26 2.03
N CYS A 344 11.60 27.64 3.15
CA CYS A 344 12.84 27.94 3.85
C CYS A 344 13.33 26.73 4.67
N TRP A 345 14.65 26.54 4.72
CA TRP A 345 15.31 25.63 5.65
C TRP A 345 16.23 26.42 6.59
N ILE A 346 16.09 26.17 7.89
CA ILE A 346 16.84 26.85 8.94
C ILE A 346 17.63 25.81 9.75
N PRO A 347 18.94 25.62 9.48
CA PRO A 347 19.75 24.66 10.23
C PRO A 347 19.95 25.12 11.67
N LEU A 348 20.11 24.17 12.58
CA LEU A 348 20.34 24.44 14.00
C LEU A 348 21.76 24.99 14.28
N ASP A 349 22.71 24.85 13.34
CA ASP A 349 24.14 25.10 13.55
C ASP A 349 24.60 26.58 13.49
N ARG A 350 23.68 27.55 13.43
CA ARG A 350 24.02 28.98 13.30
C ARG A 350 23.21 29.84 14.28
N LYS A 351 23.69 31.06 14.53
CA LYS A 351 23.00 32.16 15.24
C LYS A 351 21.52 32.40 14.82
N LEU A 352 21.10 31.80 13.70
CA LEU A 352 19.76 31.77 13.09
C LEU A 352 18.79 30.71 13.68
N GLY A 353 19.28 29.71 14.41
CA GLY A 353 18.45 28.68 15.06
C GLY A 353 17.67 29.19 16.30
N LYS A 354 17.72 30.50 16.57
CA LYS A 354 17.09 31.15 17.73
C LYS A 354 15.56 31.28 17.65
N GLY A 355 14.92 30.51 16.77
CA GLY A 355 13.47 30.43 16.75
C GLY A 355 12.77 31.65 16.19
N HIS A 356 13.37 32.38 15.24
CA HIS A 356 12.79 33.63 14.70
C HIS A 356 12.94 33.70 13.18
N LEU A 357 11.86 34.02 12.47
CA LEU A 357 11.85 34.23 11.03
C LEU A 357 10.92 35.40 10.67
N GLN A 358 11.39 36.29 9.81
CA GLN A 358 10.57 37.36 9.24
C GLN A 358 10.37 37.07 7.74
N LEU A 359 9.12 36.97 7.32
CA LEU A 359 8.76 36.80 5.92
C LEU A 359 8.03 38.04 5.42
N PRO A 360 8.49 38.68 4.33
CA PRO A 360 7.82 39.84 3.76
C PRO A 360 6.47 39.42 3.18
N ILE A 361 5.45 40.26 3.39
CA ILE A 361 4.07 39.99 2.97
C ILE A 361 3.47 41.18 2.22
N GLN A 362 2.45 40.88 1.41
CA GLN A 362 1.63 41.88 0.73
C GLN A 362 0.16 41.57 0.97
N GLN A 363 -0.62 42.60 1.30
CA GLN A 363 -2.06 42.47 1.40
C GLN A 363 -2.67 42.25 0.01
N LYS A 364 -3.60 41.32 -0.08
CA LYS A 364 -4.46 41.09 -1.23
C LYS A 364 -5.89 40.97 -0.76
N ASN A 365 -6.79 41.69 -1.41
CA ASN A 365 -8.21 41.48 -1.22
C ASN A 365 -8.62 40.18 -1.96
N HIS A 366 -9.77 39.62 -1.59
CA HIS A 366 -10.36 38.45 -2.26
C HIS A 366 -9.51 37.18 -2.16
N THR A 367 -8.98 36.89 -0.97
CA THR A 367 -8.35 35.61 -0.67
C THR A 367 -9.38 34.60 -0.18
N HIS A 368 -9.39 33.41 -0.79
CA HIS A 368 -10.36 32.36 -0.48
C HIS A 368 -9.66 31.10 0.03
N ALA A 369 -10.22 30.45 1.04
CA ALA A 369 -9.72 29.17 1.56
C ALA A 369 -10.27 27.95 0.79
N ARG A 370 -11.32 28.12 -0.01
CA ARG A 370 -12.04 27.04 -0.69
C ARG A 370 -12.25 27.36 -2.17
N ASP A 371 -12.03 26.37 -3.03
CA ASP A 371 -12.15 26.49 -4.49
C ASP A 371 -13.54 26.98 -4.93
N ALA A 372 -14.60 26.51 -4.28
CA ALA A 372 -15.98 26.91 -4.61
C ALA A 372 -16.24 28.41 -4.39
N ALA A 373 -15.64 29.00 -3.34
CA ALA A 373 -15.77 30.44 -3.06
C ALA A 373 -14.91 31.27 -4.04
N MET A 374 -13.75 30.74 -4.43
CA MET A 374 -12.88 31.34 -5.43
C MET A 374 -13.57 31.44 -6.80
N LEU A 375 -14.23 30.37 -7.25
CA LEU A 375 -14.87 30.33 -8.57
C LEU A 375 -15.99 31.39 -8.66
N HIS A 376 -16.80 31.52 -7.62
CA HIS A 376 -17.89 32.50 -7.59
C HIS A 376 -17.37 33.95 -7.69
N ASP A 377 -16.37 34.31 -6.89
CA ASP A 377 -15.80 35.66 -6.88
C ASP A 377 -14.94 35.94 -8.13
N TYR A 378 -14.35 34.90 -8.75
CA TYR A 378 -13.65 35.03 -10.03
C TYR A 378 -14.60 35.41 -11.17
N LEU A 379 -15.79 34.80 -11.23
CA LEU A 379 -16.79 35.10 -12.25
C LEU A 379 -17.28 36.55 -12.17
N GLU A 380 -17.24 37.17 -10.99
CA GLU A 380 -17.64 38.56 -10.77
C GLU A 380 -16.51 39.57 -10.98
N ARG A 381 -15.27 39.22 -10.61
CA ARG A 381 -14.17 40.19 -10.46
C ARG A 381 -12.92 39.90 -11.29
N TYR A 382 -12.84 38.74 -11.94
CA TYR A 382 -11.73 38.27 -12.77
C TYR A 382 -10.35 38.24 -12.09
N LYS A 383 -10.27 38.49 -10.77
CA LYS A 383 -9.03 38.44 -9.99
C LYS A 383 -9.31 38.03 -8.55
N VAL A 384 -8.90 36.82 -8.22
CA VAL A 384 -9.00 36.21 -6.90
C VAL A 384 -7.67 35.60 -6.51
N HIS A 385 -7.46 35.42 -5.21
CA HIS A 385 -6.27 34.82 -4.67
C HIS A 385 -6.63 33.62 -3.79
N GLN A 386 -5.82 32.57 -3.80
CA GLN A 386 -5.98 31.49 -2.82
C GLN A 386 -5.30 31.90 -1.51
N GLU A 387 -5.99 31.69 -0.39
CA GLU A 387 -5.44 31.91 0.94
C GLU A 387 -4.18 31.05 1.14
N GLN A 388 -3.15 31.65 1.73
CA GLN A 388 -1.89 30.99 2.05
C GLN A 388 -1.79 30.70 3.54
N GLN A 389 -1.06 29.64 3.87
CA GLN A 389 -0.66 29.30 5.24
C GLN A 389 0.84 29.00 5.27
N VAL A 390 1.47 29.40 6.37
CA VAL A 390 2.85 29.00 6.67
C VAL A 390 2.82 27.80 7.60
N LEU A 391 3.59 26.79 7.25
CA LEU A 391 3.72 25.57 8.04
C LEU A 391 5.16 25.46 8.56
N VAL A 392 5.32 25.01 9.79
CA VAL A 392 6.63 24.85 10.43
C VAL A 392 6.76 23.43 10.95
N ALA A 393 7.81 22.73 10.54
CA ALA A 393 8.20 21.42 11.06
C ALA A 393 9.68 21.39 11.46
N THR A 394 10.02 20.46 12.33
CA THR A 394 11.39 20.16 12.73
C THR A 394 11.89 18.93 11.99
N ARG A 395 13.06 19.03 11.37
CA ARG A 395 13.75 17.86 10.81
C ARG A 395 14.77 17.31 11.78
N SER A 396 14.78 15.99 11.88
CA SER A 396 15.72 15.26 12.72
C SER A 396 16.33 14.10 11.98
N SER A 397 17.59 13.78 12.31
CA SER A 397 18.18 12.51 11.91
C SER A 397 17.40 11.36 12.56
N ALA A 398 17.10 10.32 11.77
CA ALA A 398 16.52 9.07 12.26
C ALA A 398 17.43 8.32 13.25
N ASN A 399 18.70 8.74 13.37
CA ASN A 399 19.75 8.06 14.12
C ASN A 399 19.86 6.57 13.75
N ASN A 400 19.90 6.32 12.45
CA ASN A 400 20.14 5.02 11.85
C ASN A 400 21.39 5.07 10.95
N SER A 401 21.91 3.90 10.59
CA SER A 401 23.13 3.75 9.78
C SER A 401 23.02 4.37 8.39
N ARG A 402 21.82 4.75 7.94
CA ARG A 402 21.54 5.33 6.62
C ARG A 402 21.42 6.85 6.61
N GLY A 403 21.41 7.51 7.78
CA GLY A 403 21.30 8.96 7.88
C GLY A 403 19.97 9.51 7.36
N GLU A 404 18.89 8.72 7.43
CA GLU A 404 17.56 9.12 6.97
C GLU A 404 17.07 10.35 7.76
N ILE A 405 16.36 11.25 7.07
CA ILE A 405 15.82 12.48 7.68
C ILE A 405 14.32 12.28 7.90
N LEU A 406 13.91 12.39 9.16
CA LEU A 406 12.51 12.38 9.58
C LEU A 406 12.05 13.81 9.86
N GLU A 407 10.74 14.01 9.83
CA GLU A 407 10.13 15.32 10.03
C GLU A 407 8.99 15.23 11.04
N SER A 408 8.97 16.16 11.99
CA SER A 408 7.87 16.31 12.94
C SER A 408 6.56 16.64 12.21
N PRO A 409 5.41 16.53 12.89
CA PRO A 409 4.20 17.14 12.36
C PRO A 409 4.38 18.65 12.18
N VAL A 410 3.65 19.22 11.23
CA VAL A 410 3.63 20.67 11.00
C VAL A 410 2.69 21.37 11.97
N SER A 411 3.11 22.51 12.48
CA SER A 411 2.23 23.55 12.99
C SER A 411 1.87 24.49 11.85
N ALA A 412 0.64 25.03 11.83
CA ALA A 412 0.13 25.85 10.73
C ALA A 412 -0.31 27.24 11.21
N TYR A 413 -0.10 28.26 10.37
CA TYR A 413 -0.61 29.60 10.56
C TYR A 413 -1.18 30.15 9.26
N SER A 414 -2.47 30.48 9.26
CA SER A 414 -3.15 31.11 8.13
C SER A 414 -2.76 32.58 8.02
N LEU A 415 -2.43 33.01 6.80
CA LEU A 415 -2.12 34.40 6.47
C LEU A 415 -3.36 35.22 6.09
N LYS A 416 -4.53 34.57 5.91
CA LYS A 416 -5.78 35.21 5.48
C LYS A 416 -5.56 36.06 4.21
N ASP A 417 -5.79 37.37 4.30
CA ASP A 417 -5.68 38.37 3.23
C ASP A 417 -4.23 38.77 2.89
N TRP A 418 -3.24 38.04 3.39
CA TRP A 418 -1.82 38.33 3.16
C TRP A 418 -1.16 37.22 2.37
N LEU A 419 -0.34 37.60 1.38
CA LEU A 419 0.48 36.66 0.61
C LEU A 419 1.96 36.87 0.92
N ILE A 420 2.73 35.78 0.96
CA ILE A 420 4.19 35.83 1.07
C ILE A 420 4.80 36.41 -0.22
N MET A 421 5.71 37.36 -0.05
CA MET A 421 6.49 37.92 -1.16
C MET A 421 7.77 37.10 -1.38
N GLU A 422 7.64 35.94 -1.99
CA GLU A 422 8.68 34.91 -2.08
C GLU A 422 10.04 35.41 -2.60
N ARG A 423 10.04 36.31 -3.58
CA ARG A 423 11.25 36.89 -4.17
C ARG A 423 12.14 37.65 -3.18
N TYR A 424 11.61 37.98 -2.01
CA TYR A 424 12.31 38.70 -0.94
C TYR A 424 12.60 37.83 0.29
N VAL A 425 12.24 36.55 0.25
CA VAL A 425 12.53 35.61 1.35
C VAL A 425 14.02 35.29 1.35
N LYS A 426 14.70 35.60 2.46
CA LYS A 426 16.14 35.34 2.65
C LYS A 426 16.32 34.08 3.49
N CYS A 427 16.49 32.94 2.85
CA CYS A 427 16.70 31.63 3.48
C CYS A 427 17.61 30.72 2.65
N LEU A 428 18.16 29.66 3.27
CA LEU A 428 18.81 28.57 2.54
C LEU A 428 17.72 27.76 1.83
N THR A 429 17.63 27.88 0.50
CA THR A 429 16.60 27.23 -0.32
C THR A 429 17.03 25.87 -0.86
N SER A 430 18.31 25.49 -0.77
CA SER A 430 18.87 24.33 -1.45
C SER A 430 19.57 23.36 -0.49
N PHE A 431 19.01 22.15 -0.31
CA PHE A 431 19.80 20.96 -0.06
C PHE A 431 19.97 20.23 -1.40
N GLY A 432 21.21 19.94 -1.78
CA GLY A 432 21.52 19.05 -2.89
C GLY A 432 21.12 17.61 -2.54
N ALA A 433 19.86 17.27 -2.81
CA ALA A 433 19.42 15.89 -2.79
C ALA A 433 19.94 15.19 -4.05
N ALA A 434 20.59 14.03 -3.89
CA ALA A 434 21.06 13.20 -5.02
C ALA A 434 19.93 12.75 -5.96
N ASN A 435 18.67 12.89 -5.54
CA ASN A 435 17.49 12.84 -6.38
C ASN A 435 16.61 14.08 -6.10
N PRO A 436 16.43 15.01 -7.07
CA PRO A 436 15.62 16.22 -6.92
C PRO A 436 14.10 15.95 -7.01
N SER A 437 13.63 14.77 -6.61
CA SER A 437 12.25 14.32 -6.78
C SER A 437 11.25 14.95 -5.80
N TYR A 438 11.40 16.24 -5.48
CA TYR A 438 10.29 17.10 -5.05
C TYR A 438 10.59 18.57 -5.34
N VAL A 439 10.91 18.89 -6.60
CA VAL A 439 10.68 20.24 -7.10
C VAL A 439 9.17 20.38 -7.26
N SER A 440 8.52 20.97 -6.26
CA SER A 440 7.17 21.50 -6.45
C SER A 440 7.23 22.44 -7.65
N ARG A 441 6.67 22.03 -8.79
CA ARG A 441 6.50 22.93 -9.94
C ARG A 441 5.80 24.19 -9.42
N PRO A 442 6.18 25.39 -9.87
CA PRO A 442 5.37 26.56 -9.60
C PRO A 442 3.94 26.25 -10.03
N VAL A 443 2.98 26.45 -9.13
CA VAL A 443 1.56 26.40 -9.47
C VAL A 443 1.32 27.61 -10.36
N GLN A 444 1.49 27.41 -11.66
CA GLN A 444 1.13 28.38 -12.68
C GLN A 444 -0.32 28.07 -13.06
N LEU A 445 -1.26 28.66 -12.33
CA LEU A 445 -2.65 28.71 -12.79
C LEU A 445 -2.72 29.80 -13.86
N SER A 446 -2.37 29.43 -15.10
CA SER A 446 -2.76 30.19 -16.27
C SER A 446 -4.01 29.55 -16.84
N TRP A 447 -5.17 30.11 -16.53
CA TRP A 447 -6.37 29.84 -17.31
C TRP A 447 -6.22 30.63 -18.60
N THR A 448 -6.17 29.95 -19.75
CA THR A 448 -6.34 30.63 -21.04
C THR A 448 -7.82 30.94 -21.24
N GLU A 449 -8.13 32.05 -21.92
CA GLU A 449 -9.52 32.46 -22.25
C GLU A 449 -10.33 31.33 -22.90
N GLU A 450 -9.67 30.42 -23.63
CA GLU A 450 -10.29 29.24 -24.25
C GLU A 450 -10.80 28.20 -23.24
N GLN A 451 -10.19 28.09 -22.05
CA GLN A 451 -10.64 27.13 -21.02
C GLN A 451 -11.86 27.62 -20.23
N SER A 452 -12.08 28.94 -20.15
CA SER A 452 -13.30 29.53 -19.59
C SER A 452 -14.54 29.30 -20.47
N MET A 453 -14.37 29.07 -21.77
CA MET A 453 -15.48 28.87 -22.70
C MET A 453 -15.98 27.43 -22.79
N MET A 454 -15.21 26.41 -22.37
CA MET A 454 -15.63 24.99 -22.43
C MET A 454 -16.47 24.53 -21.23
N LEU A 455 -16.79 25.41 -20.28
CA LEU A 455 -17.70 25.13 -19.16
C LEU A 455 -19.13 25.60 -19.43
N TYR A 456 -19.41 26.05 -20.66
CA TYR A 456 -20.71 26.53 -21.13
C TYR A 456 -21.32 25.66 -22.23
N ASP A 457 -20.99 24.36 -22.27
CA ASP A 457 -21.77 23.34 -23.00
C ASP A 457 -22.16 22.17 -22.07
#